data_AF-A0AAE1U6Z3-F1
#
_entry.id   AF-A0AAE1U6Z3-F1
#
_cell.length_a   1.000
_cell.length_b   1.000
_cell.length_c   1.000
_cell.angle_alpha   90.00
_cell.angle_beta   90.00
_cell.angle_gamma   90.00
#
_symmetry.space_group_name_H-M   'P 1'
#
loop_
_entity.id
_entity.type
_entity.pdbx_description
1 polymer ?
#
loop_
_entity_poly.entity_id
_entity_poly.type
_entity_poly.pdbx_seq_one_letter_code
_entity_poly.pdbx_strand_id
1 'polypeptide(L)' 'MEDSSEVLVCAAEYIKDRLYFVTLRTSGRPRSTANTHYFSIDDELVYENFYADFGPLNLAMLFRYCQKLNKKLKVS' A
#
# COMPACT_ATOMS: atom_id res chain seq x y z
N MET A 1 -13.30 -23.59 3.77
CA MET A 1 -12.49 -22.80 4.71
C MET A 1 -11.10 -22.74 4.11
N GLU A 2 -10.80 -21.70 3.32
CA GLU A 2 -9.45 -21.49 2.84
C GLU A 2 -8.72 -20.64 3.87
N ASP A 3 -7.83 -21.30 4.61
CA ASP A 3 -6.75 -20.69 5.36
C ASP A 3 -5.78 -20.04 4.35
N SER A 4 -6.18 -18.93 3.75
CA SER A 4 -5.27 -18.08 2.98
C SER A 4 -4.54 -17.23 3.99
N SER A 5 -3.56 -17.81 4.68
CA SER A 5 -2.47 -17.06 5.26
C SER A 5 -1.89 -16.21 4.13
N GLU A 6 -2.29 -14.94 4.05
CA GLU A 6 -1.68 -13.95 3.19
C GLU A 6 -0.19 -14.01 3.49
N VAL A 7 0.61 -14.56 2.55
CA VAL A 7 2.02 -14.83 2.82
C VAL A 7 2.73 -13.48 2.83
N LEU A 8 2.71 -12.83 3.99
CA LEU A 8 3.45 -11.63 4.29
C LEU A 8 4.91 -11.90 3.96
N VAL A 9 5.45 -11.15 3.01
CA VAL A 9 6.85 -11.29 2.59
C VAL A 9 7.72 -10.46 3.51
N CYS A 10 7.33 -9.20 3.70
CA CYS A 10 8.05 -8.25 4.53
C CYS A 10 7.09 -7.17 5.02
N ALA A 11 7.32 -6.71 6.25
CA ALA A 11 6.71 -5.53 6.84
C ALA A 11 7.82 -4.61 7.36
N ALA A 12 7.79 -3.34 6.97
CA ALA A 12 8.67 -2.30 7.48
C ALA A 12 7.85 -1.28 8.28
N GLU A 13 8.20 -1.10 9.55
CA GLU A 13 7.59 -0.09 10.42
C GLU A 13 8.18 1.29 10.11
N TYR A 14 7.33 2.24 9.75
CA TYR A 14 7.73 3.63 9.49
C TYR A 14 7.34 4.56 10.65
N ILE A 15 6.18 4.32 11.24
CA ILE A 15 5.73 5.00 12.46
C ILE A 15 5.26 3.93 13.43
N LYS A 16 5.86 3.93 14.61
CA LYS A 16 5.60 2.92 15.63
C LYS A 16 4.11 2.75 15.90
N ASP A 17 3.63 1.51 15.83
CA ASP A 17 2.23 1.13 16.09
C ASP A 17 1.18 1.84 15.21
N ARG A 18 1.57 2.49 14.10
CA ARG A 18 0.65 3.31 13.28
C ARG A 18 0.80 3.16 11.78
N LEU A 19 2.02 3.04 11.26
CA LEU A 19 2.25 3.00 9.81
C LEU A 19 3.29 1.95 9.46
N TYR A 20 2.85 0.98 8.67
CA TYR A 20 3.65 -0.12 8.17
C TYR A 20 3.56 -0.15 6.65
N PHE A 21 4.70 -0.33 5.99
CA PHE A 21 4.76 -0.71 4.59
C PHE A 21 4.87 -2.23 4.50
N VAL A 22 3.94 -2.87 3.80
CA VAL A 22 3.88 -4.33 3.70
C VAL A 22 3.98 -4.78 2.24
N THR A 23 4.66 -5.91 2.02
CA THR A 23 4.72 -6.60 0.73
C THR A 23 4.09 -7.98 0.89
N LEU A 24 3.12 -8.27 0.04
CA LEU A 24 2.36 -9.53 0.06
C LEU A 24 2.62 -10.28 -1.24
N ARG A 25 2.78 -11.60 -1.18
CA ARG A 25 2.96 -12.45 -2.38
C ARG A 25 1.64 -12.75 -3.11
N THR A 26 0.52 -12.60 -2.42
CA THR A 26 -0.81 -12.93 -2.93
C THR A 26 -1.40 -11.76 -3.71
N SER A 27 -2.07 -12.05 -4.82
CA SER A 27 -2.75 -11.07 -5.68
C SER A 27 -4.04 -10.49 -5.08
N GLY A 28 -4.55 -11.09 -4.00
CA GLY A 28 -5.71 -10.60 -3.27
C GLY A 28 -5.35 -9.41 -2.36
N ARG A 29 -6.20 -8.38 -2.37
CA ARG A 29 -6.09 -7.30 -1.38
C ARG A 29 -6.37 -7.86 0.02
N PRO A 30 -5.50 -7.57 1.00
CA PRO A 30 -5.68 -8.06 2.36
C PRO A 30 -6.96 -7.50 2.98
N ARG A 31 -7.66 -8.32 3.76
CA ARG A 31 -8.86 -7.84 4.47
C ARG A 31 -8.45 -7.03 5.70
N SER A 32 -8.98 -5.81 5.81
CA SER A 32 -8.84 -5.02 7.04
C SER A 32 -9.45 -5.75 8.24
N THR A 33 -8.78 -5.62 9.38
CA THR A 33 -9.27 -6.09 10.68
C THR A 33 -9.83 -4.90 11.46
N ALA A 34 -10.35 -5.13 12.68
CA ALA A 34 -10.80 -4.05 13.55
C ALA A 34 -9.67 -3.05 13.92
N ASN A 35 -8.42 -3.52 13.95
CA ASN A 35 -7.26 -2.75 14.40
C ASN A 35 -6.27 -2.42 13.28
N THR A 36 -6.48 -2.93 12.08
CA THR A 36 -5.53 -2.78 10.97
C THR A 36 -6.29 -2.49 9.69
N HIS A 37 -6.07 -1.28 9.17
CA HIS A 37 -6.59 -0.86 7.88
C HIS A 37 -5.55 -1.08 6.79
N TYR A 38 -5.82 -1.95 5.83
CA TYR A 38 -4.96 -2.11 4.66
C TYR A 38 -5.42 -1.21 3.51
N PHE A 39 -4.47 -0.66 2.77
CA PHE A 39 -4.74 -0.04 1.48
C PHE A 39 -3.53 -0.19 0.56
N SER A 40 -3.79 -0.18 -0.74
CA SER A 40 -2.76 -0.09 -1.78
C SER A 40 -3.09 1.08 -2.72
N ILE A 41 -2.10 1.45 -3.54
CA ILE A 41 -2.22 2.40 -4.65
C ILE A 41 -1.91 1.76 -6.00
N ASP A 42 -1.68 0.44 -6.06
CA ASP A 42 -1.24 -0.27 -7.28
C ASP A 42 -2.19 -0.05 -8.46
N ASP A 43 -3.51 -0.04 -8.23
CA ASP A 43 -4.52 0.19 -9.27
C ASP A 43 -4.92 1.68 -9.45
N GLU A 44 -4.36 2.59 -8.64
CA GLU A 44 -4.78 4.00 -8.59
C GLU A 44 -3.71 4.97 -9.10
N LEU A 45 -2.44 4.69 -8.80
CA LEU A 45 -1.28 5.49 -9.17
C LEU A 45 -0.37 4.63 -10.06
N VAL A 46 -0.86 4.32 -11.25
CA VAL A 46 -0.17 3.48 -12.23
C VAL A 46 0.86 4.33 -12.98
N TYR A 47 2.10 3.84 -13.05
CA TYR A 47 3.14 4.45 -13.88
C TYR A 47 2.88 4.14 -15.35
N GLU A 48 2.89 5.16 -16.21
CA GLU A 48 2.78 5.00 -17.66
C GLU A 48 4.18 4.84 -18.25
N ASN A 49 4.52 3.64 -18.71
CA ASN A 49 5.85 3.30 -19.22
C ASN A 49 6.03 3.72 -20.68
N PHE A 50 7.24 4.16 -21.05
CA PHE A 50 7.60 4.38 -22.46
C PHE A 50 8.04 3.07 -23.15
N TYR A 51 8.76 2.21 -22.43
CA TYR A 51 9.22 0.90 -22.90
C TYR A 51 9.21 -0.10 -21.74
N ALA A 52 10.37 -0.50 -21.22
CA ALA A 52 10.50 -1.46 -20.11
C ALA A 52 10.78 -0.79 -18.76
N ASP A 53 10.69 0.54 -18.71
CA ASP A 53 10.71 1.34 -17.48
C ASP A 53 9.44 1.10 -16.66
N PHE A 54 9.59 1.11 -15.33
CA PHE A 54 8.50 0.86 -14.39
C PHE A 54 8.36 1.98 -13.34
N GLY A 55 9.15 3.04 -13.46
CA GLY A 55 9.15 4.13 -12.50
C GLY A 55 10.42 4.98 -12.54
N PRO A 56 10.58 5.88 -11.54
CA PRO A 56 9.66 6.10 -10.42
C PRO A 56 8.37 6.82 -10.82
N LEU A 57 7.36 6.77 -9.95
CA LEU A 57 6.17 7.62 -10.08
C LEU A 57 6.55 9.10 -10.11
N ASN A 58 5.80 9.89 -10.88
CA ASN A 58 6.03 11.33 -11.00
C ASN A 58 5.57 12.11 -9.74
N LEU A 59 5.94 13.39 -9.67
CA LEU A 59 5.67 14.24 -8.51
C LEU A 59 4.17 14.44 -8.22
N ALA A 60 3.33 14.48 -9.26
CA ALA A 60 1.89 14.60 -9.08
C ALA A 60 1.30 13.35 -8.38
N MET A 61 1.78 12.16 -8.74
CA MET A 61 1.38 10.91 -8.09
C MET A 61 1.89 10.82 -6.65
N LEU A 62 3.13 11.25 -6.38
CA LEU A 62 3.65 11.36 -5.01
C LEU A 62 2.78 12.29 -4.15
N PHE A 63 2.41 13.46 -4.68
CA PHE A 63 1.53 14.40 -3.98
C PHE A 63 0.17 13.76 -3.65
N ARG A 64 -0.44 13.05 -4.60
CA ARG A 64 -1.70 12.32 -4.37
C ARG A 64 -1.57 11.24 -3.29
N TYR A 65 -0.46 10.50 -3.29
CA TYR A 65 -0.15 9.52 -2.24
C TYR A 65 -0.07 10.20 -0.87
N CYS A 66 0.71 11.29 -0.74
CA CYS A 66 0.83 12.04 0.51
C CYS A 66 -0.51 12.56 1.02
N GLN A 67 -1.36 13.10 0.14
CA GLN A 67 -2.70 13.54 0.51
C GLN A 67 -3.58 12.39 1.02
N LYS A 68 -3.55 11.23 0.33
CA LYS A 68 -4.32 10.05 0.72
C LYS A 68 -3.85 9.48 2.06
N LEU A 69 -2.54 9.34 2.24
CA LEU A 69 -1.93 8.86 3.47
C LEU A 69 -2.26 9.80 4.65
N ASN A 70 -2.10 11.11 4.47
CA ASN A 70 -2.41 12.10 5.51
C ASN A 70 -3.89 12.08 5.92
N LYS A 71 -4.81 11.85 4.98
CA LYS A 71 -6.23 11.67 5.31
C LYS A 71 -6.44 10.42 6.18
N LYS A 72 -5.78 9.31 5.86
CA LYS A 72 -5.89 8.05 6.63
C LYS A 72 -5.31 8.19 8.03
N LEU A 73 -4.17 8.86 8.18
CA LEU A 73 -3.52 9.08 9.47
C LEU A 73 -4.26 10.08 10.39
N LYS A 74 -5.19 10.88 9.84
CA LYS A 74 -6.04 11.79 10.63
C LYS A 74 -7.31 11.13 11.16
N VAL A 75 -7.74 10.03 10.54
CA VAL A 75 -9.01 9.33 10.86
C VAL A 75 -8.81 8.24 11.92
N SER A 76 -7.58 8.10 12.45
CA SER A 76 -7.23 7.23 13.58
C SER A 76 -7.25 7.98 14.91
#